data_AF-A0A8J5VVC1-F1
#
_entry.id   AF-A0A8J5VVC1-F1
#
_cell.length_a   1.000
_cell.length_b   1.000
_cell.length_c   1.000
_cell.angle_alpha   90.00
_cell.angle_beta   90.00
_cell.angle_gamma   90.00
#
_symmetry.space_group_name_H-M   'P 1'
#
loop_
_entity.id
_entity.type
_entity.pdbx_description
1 polymer ?
#
loop_
_entity_poly.entity_id
_entity_poly.type
_entity_poly.pdbx_seq_one_letter_code
_entity_poly.pdbx_strand_id
1 'polypeptide(L)'
;MSLLSWGLGGGGEEERRPLLLRYSLVVSFLSSFFLSGKGRKYKRGDELPHLCLFVVVSRRLFRREAQEERGILIRSHGLSGAIMAERELINKDKLLLRGLKFHGFHGVKQEEKILGQKFVVDVDAWMDLSASGESDNEPDTVSYTDIYRIVKDVVEGPSLNLLEAVAHRISSATLLKFPQISAIRVKVGKPHVDVQGIVDYLGVEILSCLYVNNFD
;
A
#
# COMPACT_ATOMS: atom_id res chain seq x y z
N MET A 1 49.20 36.14 24.91
CA MET A 1 50.38 35.26 24.99
C MET A 1 50.18 34.27 26.13
N SER A 2 50.08 32.97 25.83
CA SER A 2 50.67 31.85 26.57
C SER A 2 49.86 30.57 26.34
N LEU A 3 50.51 29.60 25.69
CA LEU A 3 50.09 28.21 25.49
C LEU A 3 50.21 27.40 26.79
N LEU A 4 49.52 26.24 26.83
CA LEU A 4 50.01 24.86 27.12
C LEU A 4 48.77 23.95 27.32
N SER A 5 48.44 23.06 26.38
CA SER A 5 48.95 21.67 26.19
C SER A 5 48.47 20.68 27.27
N TRP A 6 47.40 19.93 27.00
CA TRP A 6 47.33 18.49 26.68
C TRP A 6 47.33 17.53 27.88
N GLY A 7 46.24 16.76 27.97
CA GLY A 7 46.11 15.53 28.76
C GLY A 7 45.14 14.59 28.04
N LEU A 8 45.71 13.66 27.27
CA LEU A 8 45.04 12.56 26.58
C LEU A 8 44.60 11.47 27.59
N GLY A 9 43.43 10.87 27.37
CA GLY A 9 43.03 9.62 28.02
C GLY A 9 41.70 9.14 27.47
N GLY A 10 41.71 7.94 26.85
CA GLY A 10 40.66 7.31 26.04
C GLY A 10 39.25 7.33 26.63
N GLY A 11 38.18 7.23 25.85
CA GLY A 11 38.01 6.50 24.60
C GLY A 11 36.65 5.80 24.70
N GLY A 12 35.76 6.09 23.76
CA GLY A 12 34.49 5.37 23.58
C GLY A 12 33.25 6.11 24.07
N GLU A 13 32.79 7.10 23.30
CA GLU A 13 31.35 7.46 23.18
C GLU A 13 31.19 8.49 22.06
N GLU A 14 31.26 8.03 20.82
CA GLU A 14 30.78 8.79 19.67
C GLU A 14 29.35 8.31 19.37
N GLU A 15 28.50 9.29 19.07
CA GLU A 15 27.31 9.12 18.21
C GLU A 15 25.97 8.80 18.88
N ARG A 16 25.45 9.76 19.66
CA ARG A 16 23.99 10.02 19.73
C ARG A 16 23.69 11.52 19.84
N ARG A 17 23.62 12.22 18.70
CA ARG A 17 22.84 13.47 18.55
C ARG A 17 22.20 13.55 17.14
N PRO A 18 20.97 14.08 17.01
CA PRO A 18 20.00 13.65 16.00
C PRO A 18 20.16 14.28 14.60
N LEU A 19 19.75 13.50 13.59
CA LEU A 19 19.76 13.74 12.14
C LEU A 19 18.98 14.97 11.64
N LEU A 20 18.29 15.71 12.51
CA LEU A 20 17.40 16.82 12.12
C LEU A 20 18.15 18.08 11.64
N LEU A 21 19.43 18.24 11.95
CA LEU A 21 20.21 19.42 11.55
C LEU A 21 20.90 19.33 10.17
N ARG A 22 20.90 18.16 9.51
CA ARG A 22 21.38 18.04 8.11
C ARG A 22 20.28 18.28 7.07
N TYR A 23 19.01 18.19 7.45
CA TYR A 23 17.88 18.35 6.53
C TYR A 23 17.62 19.82 6.12
N SER A 24 17.97 20.80 6.96
CA SER A 24 17.75 22.22 6.64
C SER A 24 18.64 22.74 5.49
N LEU A 25 19.78 22.11 5.23
CA LEU A 25 20.75 22.56 4.21
C LEU A 25 20.44 22.00 2.81
N VAL A 26 19.84 20.81 2.69
CA VAL A 26 19.53 20.20 1.38
C VAL A 26 18.23 20.75 0.78
N VAL A 27 17.23 21.08 1.62
CA VAL A 27 15.95 21.63 1.13
C VAL A 27 16.07 23.11 0.73
N SER A 28 17.01 23.85 1.33
CA SER A 28 17.23 25.28 1.01
C SER A 28 17.94 25.52 -0.33
N PHE A 29 18.63 24.52 -0.88
CA PHE A 29 19.36 24.67 -2.16
C PHE A 29 18.49 24.39 -3.39
N LEU A 30 17.43 23.59 -3.25
CA LEU A 30 16.54 23.22 -4.36
C LEU A 30 15.41 24.22 -4.61
N SER A 31 15.03 25.02 -3.60
CA SER A 31 14.09 26.14 -3.76
C SER A 31 14.69 27.29 -4.60
N SER A 32 15.97 27.62 -4.38
CA SER A 32 16.65 28.74 -5.04
C SER A 32 16.96 28.50 -6.53
N PHE A 33 17.04 27.25 -6.99
CA PHE A 33 17.30 26.95 -8.40
C PHE A 33 16.02 27.01 -9.27
N PHE A 34 14.84 26.87 -8.67
CA PHE A 34 13.56 26.85 -9.41
C PHE A 34 12.89 28.22 -9.55
N LEU A 35 13.32 29.23 -8.76
CA LEU A 35 12.74 30.59 -8.80
C LEU A 35 13.52 31.60 -9.65
N SER A 36 14.66 31.22 -10.26
CA SER A 36 15.39 32.09 -11.20
C SER A 36 15.05 31.71 -12.65
N GLY A 37 13.97 32.31 -13.17
CA GLY A 37 13.37 32.02 -14.47
C GLY A 37 14.29 32.21 -15.69
N LYS A 38 15.11 31.20 -16.00
CA LYS A 38 15.79 31.04 -17.31
C LYS A 38 15.40 29.71 -17.95
N GLY A 39 14.21 29.65 -18.52
CA GLY A 39 13.78 28.55 -19.37
C GLY A 39 14.58 28.53 -20.68
N ARG A 40 15.33 27.46 -20.94
CA ARG A 40 15.79 27.14 -22.30
C ARG A 40 14.87 26.07 -22.89
N LYS A 41 14.38 26.30 -24.11
CA LYS A 41 13.63 25.33 -24.91
C LYS A 41 14.58 24.24 -25.42
N TYR A 42 14.30 22.98 -25.13
CA TYR A 42 14.98 21.83 -25.72
C TYR A 42 14.22 21.39 -26.99
N LYS A 43 14.92 21.16 -28.10
CA LYS A 43 14.31 20.67 -29.35
C LYS A 43 14.48 19.14 -29.46
N ARG A 44 13.61 18.51 -30.24
CA ARG A 44 13.54 17.06 -30.42
C ARG A 44 14.80 16.58 -31.16
N GLY A 45 15.69 15.86 -30.48
CA GLY A 45 16.92 15.30 -31.05
C GLY A 45 18.17 15.38 -30.15
N ASP A 46 18.11 16.04 -29.00
CA ASP A 46 19.27 16.19 -28.12
C ASP A 46 19.42 14.98 -27.16
N GLU A 47 20.54 14.27 -27.24
CA GLU A 47 20.92 13.18 -26.34
C GLU A 47 21.27 13.73 -24.93
N LEU A 48 20.53 13.30 -23.91
CA LEU A 48 20.74 13.65 -22.51
C LEU A 48 21.16 12.41 -21.69
N PRO A 49 22.46 12.16 -21.46
CA PRO A 49 22.87 11.28 -20.39
C PRO A 49 22.99 12.09 -19.09
N HIS A 50 22.66 11.49 -17.96
CA HIS A 50 22.91 11.96 -16.58
C HIS A 50 21.83 12.77 -15.84
N LEU A 51 20.83 13.42 -16.46
CA LEU A 51 19.74 14.07 -15.70
C LEU A 51 18.52 13.17 -15.43
N CYS A 52 18.27 12.14 -16.24
CA CYS A 52 17.13 11.23 -16.06
C CYS A 52 17.31 10.31 -14.83
N LEU A 53 18.56 10.03 -14.44
CA LEU A 53 18.84 9.14 -13.32
C LEU A 53 18.52 9.79 -11.96
N PHE A 54 18.65 11.12 -11.84
CA PHE A 54 18.45 11.80 -10.55
C PHE A 54 16.96 11.90 -10.14
N VAL A 55 16.04 12.07 -11.09
CA VAL A 55 14.59 12.11 -10.81
C VAL A 55 14.04 10.71 -10.47
N VAL A 56 14.62 9.66 -11.07
CA VAL A 56 14.22 8.26 -10.81
C VAL A 56 14.75 7.77 -9.46
N VAL A 57 15.97 8.18 -9.06
CA VAL A 57 16.57 7.78 -7.78
C VAL A 57 15.85 8.45 -6.60
N SER A 58 15.46 9.72 -6.69
CA SER A 58 14.74 10.40 -5.60
C SER A 58 13.32 9.88 -5.36
N ARG A 59 12.63 9.35 -6.38
CA ARG A 59 11.34 8.65 -6.16
C ARG A 59 11.52 7.22 -5.64
N ARG A 60 12.68 6.59 -5.83
CA ARG A 60 12.99 5.25 -5.29
C ARG A 60 13.47 5.29 -3.85
N LEU A 61 14.21 6.31 -3.43
CA LEU A 61 14.60 6.47 -2.03
C LEU A 61 13.45 6.97 -1.15
N PHE A 62 12.64 7.92 -1.63
CA PHE A 62 11.50 8.41 -0.84
C PHE A 62 10.39 7.37 -0.65
N ARG A 63 10.32 6.35 -1.51
CA ARG A 63 9.40 5.21 -1.34
C ARG A 63 9.91 4.14 -0.38
N ARG A 64 11.21 4.15 -0.02
CA ARG A 64 11.78 3.20 0.94
C ARG A 64 11.69 3.71 2.38
N GLU A 65 11.98 4.98 2.65
CA GLU A 65 12.02 5.50 4.03
C GLU A 65 10.63 5.66 4.66
N ALA A 66 9.58 5.99 3.88
CA ALA A 66 8.20 6.05 4.40
C ALA A 66 7.56 4.65 4.61
N GLN A 67 8.21 3.57 4.18
CA GLN A 67 7.74 2.19 4.36
C GLN A 67 8.47 1.45 5.49
N GLU A 68 9.45 2.08 6.14
CA GLU A 68 10.34 1.42 7.09
C GLU A 68 9.95 1.64 8.57
N GLU A 69 9.08 2.61 8.88
CA GLU A 69 8.66 2.86 10.26
C GLU A 69 7.46 2.02 10.76
N ARG A 70 6.80 1.25 9.88
CA ARG A 70 5.87 0.17 10.29
C ARG A 70 5.97 -0.98 9.29
N GLY A 71 6.77 -1.97 9.63
CA GLY A 71 7.04 -3.14 8.79
C GLY A 71 5.77 -3.91 8.43
N ILE A 72 5.27 -3.70 7.21
CA ILE A 72 4.36 -4.62 6.52
C ILE A 72 5.11 -5.10 5.28
N LEU A 73 5.93 -6.13 5.45
CA LEU A 73 6.59 -6.81 4.34
C LEU A 73 5.67 -7.93 3.83
N ILE A 74 4.87 -7.66 2.80
CA ILE A 74 4.12 -8.70 2.09
C ILE A 74 5.13 -9.52 1.27
N ARG A 75 5.72 -10.58 1.85
CA ARG A 75 6.51 -11.56 1.09
C ARG A 75 5.59 -12.61 0.48
N SER A 76 5.59 -12.69 -0.85
CA SER A 76 5.13 -13.88 -1.58
C SER A 76 6.10 -15.04 -1.30
N HIS A 77 5.76 -15.92 -0.36
CA HIS A 77 6.45 -17.21 -0.21
C HIS A 77 5.72 -18.27 -1.04
N GLY A 78 6.49 -19.24 -1.58
CA GLY A 78 6.02 -20.25 -2.52
C GLY A 78 4.85 -21.12 -2.02
N LEU A 79 4.30 -21.96 -2.91
CA LEU A 79 3.07 -22.76 -2.73
C LEU A 79 2.85 -23.32 -1.31
N SER A 80 3.90 -23.77 -0.61
CA SER A 80 3.84 -24.30 0.76
C SER A 80 3.32 -23.28 1.80
N GLY A 81 3.76 -22.01 1.74
CA GLY A 81 3.35 -20.99 2.70
C GLY A 81 1.89 -20.54 2.52
N ALA A 82 1.40 -20.50 1.28
CA ALA A 82 0.00 -20.18 0.97
C ALA A 82 -0.95 -21.29 1.46
N ILE A 83 -0.59 -22.56 1.25
CA ILE A 83 -1.39 -23.71 1.70
C ILE A 83 -1.47 -23.77 3.25
N MET A 84 -0.40 -23.40 3.95
CA MET A 84 -0.40 -23.36 5.42
C MET A 84 -1.26 -22.21 5.97
N ALA A 85 -1.17 -21.02 5.37
CA ALA A 85 -2.01 -19.88 5.76
C ALA A 85 -3.51 -20.17 5.56
N GLU A 86 -3.87 -20.81 4.45
CA GLU A 86 -5.28 -21.13 4.15
C GLU A 86 -5.86 -22.13 5.15
N ARG A 87 -5.09 -23.16 5.56
CA ARG A 87 -5.52 -24.12 6.59
C ARG A 87 -5.72 -23.48 7.97
N GLU A 88 -4.89 -22.51 8.33
CA GLU A 88 -5.00 -21.81 9.61
C GLU A 88 -6.25 -20.92 9.69
N LEU A 89 -6.73 -20.42 8.55
CA LEU A 89 -7.91 -19.55 8.47
C LEU A 89 -9.25 -20.30 8.51
N ILE A 90 -9.26 -21.62 8.28
CA ILE A 90 -10.51 -22.41 8.25
C ILE A 90 -11.25 -22.35 9.60
N ASN A 91 -10.51 -22.25 10.70
CA ASN A 91 -11.06 -22.24 12.05
C ASN A 91 -11.07 -20.86 12.72
N LYS A 92 -10.82 -19.78 11.96
CA LYS A 92 -10.82 -18.41 12.50
C LYS A 92 -12.12 -17.69 12.16
N ASP A 93 -12.57 -16.87 13.09
CA ASP A 93 -13.72 -15.98 12.91
C ASP A 93 -13.44 -14.95 11.82
N LYS A 94 -14.51 -14.47 11.18
CA LYS A 94 -14.41 -13.46 10.12
C LYS A 94 -15.67 -12.64 9.94
N LEU A 95 -15.46 -11.40 9.53
CA LEU A 95 -16.49 -10.52 9.00
C LEU A 95 -16.70 -10.81 7.50
N LEU A 96 -17.95 -10.81 7.06
CA LEU A 96 -18.34 -11.16 5.70
C LEU A 96 -19.04 -10.01 4.99
N LEU A 97 -18.50 -9.61 3.85
CA LEU A 97 -19.16 -8.70 2.92
C LEU A 97 -19.32 -9.42 1.58
N ARG A 98 -20.55 -9.40 1.03
CA ARG A 98 -20.92 -10.19 -0.14
C ARG A 98 -21.66 -9.37 -1.16
N GLY A 99 -21.34 -9.58 -2.43
CA GLY A 99 -22.05 -9.03 -3.57
C GLY A 99 -22.05 -7.50 -3.61
N LEU A 100 -20.99 -6.86 -3.11
CA LEU A 100 -20.90 -5.40 -3.10
C LEU A 100 -20.79 -4.91 -4.54
N LYS A 101 -21.70 -4.03 -4.97
CA LYS A 101 -21.80 -3.59 -6.36
C LYS A 101 -21.45 -2.12 -6.47
N PHE A 102 -20.47 -1.82 -7.29
CA PHE A 102 -20.00 -0.45 -7.54
C PHE A 102 -19.83 -0.21 -9.03
N HIS A 103 -19.93 1.05 -9.44
CA HIS A 103 -19.60 1.46 -10.80
C HIS A 103 -18.19 2.02 -10.83
N GLY A 104 -17.31 1.41 -11.63
CA GLY A 104 -15.91 1.80 -11.72
C GLY A 104 -15.45 1.94 -13.17
N PHE A 105 -14.27 2.51 -13.35
CA PHE A 105 -13.70 2.79 -14.67
C PHE A 105 -12.41 1.98 -14.89
N HIS A 106 -12.33 0.77 -14.32
CA HIS A 106 -11.12 -0.07 -14.39
C HIS A 106 -11.13 -0.99 -15.60
N GLY A 107 -9.98 -1.11 -16.26
CA GLY A 107 -9.84 -1.94 -17.44
C GLY A 107 -8.63 -1.57 -18.28
N VAL A 108 -8.23 -2.48 -19.15
CA VAL A 108 -7.13 -2.24 -20.09
C VAL A 108 -7.64 -1.49 -21.31
N LYS A 109 -8.87 -1.80 -21.75
CA LYS A 109 -9.49 -1.20 -22.93
C LYS A 109 -9.90 0.24 -22.64
N GLN A 110 -9.75 1.12 -23.62
CA GLN A 110 -10.04 2.54 -23.44
C GLN A 110 -11.54 2.78 -23.21
N GLU A 111 -12.38 1.97 -23.84
CA GLU A 111 -13.83 1.99 -23.70
C GLU A 111 -14.25 1.69 -22.26
N GLU A 112 -13.58 0.75 -21.58
CA GLU A 112 -13.83 0.43 -20.16
C GLU A 112 -13.54 1.63 -19.25
N LYS A 113 -12.56 2.46 -19.60
CA LYS A 113 -12.18 3.65 -18.82
C LYS A 113 -13.07 4.85 -19.05
N ILE A 114 -13.78 4.88 -20.19
CA ILE A 114 -14.69 5.98 -20.56
C ILE A 114 -16.11 5.65 -20.12
N LEU A 115 -16.62 4.48 -20.50
CA LEU A 115 -17.99 4.07 -20.21
C LEU A 115 -18.12 3.58 -18.76
N GLY A 116 -17.07 2.96 -18.24
CA GLY A 116 -17.13 2.24 -16.97
C GLY A 116 -18.00 0.99 -17.06
N GLN A 117 -18.03 0.25 -15.96
CA GLN A 117 -18.88 -0.93 -15.80
C GLN A 117 -19.12 -1.22 -14.31
N LYS A 118 -20.03 -2.15 -14.04
CA LYS A 118 -20.26 -2.68 -12.70
C LYS A 118 -19.13 -3.63 -12.30
N PHE A 119 -18.69 -3.51 -11.06
CA PHE A 119 -17.81 -4.47 -10.38
C PHE A 119 -18.57 -5.09 -9.22
N VAL A 120 -18.33 -6.38 -8.99
CA VAL A 120 -18.86 -7.11 -7.83
C VAL A 120 -17.68 -7.47 -6.94
N VAL A 121 -17.77 -7.13 -5.66
CA VAL A 121 -16.70 -7.37 -4.69
C VAL A 121 -17.21 -8.18 -3.51
N ASP A 122 -16.46 -9.21 -3.14
CA ASP A 122 -16.62 -9.93 -1.87
C ASP A 122 -15.39 -9.70 -1.00
N VAL A 123 -15.60 -9.57 0.31
CA VAL A 123 -14.53 -9.45 1.30
C VAL A 123 -14.77 -10.42 2.45
N ASP A 124 -13.70 -11.12 2.86
CA ASP A 124 -13.62 -11.85 4.12
C ASP A 124 -12.50 -11.20 4.92
N ALA A 125 -12.79 -10.73 6.13
CA ALA A 125 -11.80 -10.14 7.03
C ALA A 125 -11.71 -10.99 8.30
N TRP A 126 -10.59 -11.69 8.49
CA TRP A 126 -10.37 -12.58 9.63
C TRP A 126 -9.84 -11.81 10.83
N MET A 127 -10.56 -11.89 11.94
CA MET A 127 -10.20 -11.30 13.23
C MET A 127 -10.88 -12.10 14.34
N ASP A 128 -10.38 -11.96 15.57
CA ASP A 128 -11.05 -12.51 16.75
C ASP A 128 -12.35 -11.74 17.01
N LEU A 129 -13.49 -12.43 17.07
CA LEU A 129 -14.80 -11.83 17.34
C LEU A 129 -15.30 -12.12 18.76
N SER A 130 -14.55 -12.88 19.56
CA SER A 130 -14.95 -13.28 20.92
C SER A 130 -15.29 -12.08 21.80
N ALA A 131 -14.41 -11.07 21.87
CA ALA A 131 -14.61 -9.88 22.70
C ALA A 131 -15.92 -9.16 22.36
N SER A 132 -16.17 -8.88 21.07
CA SER A 132 -17.42 -8.25 20.62
C SER A 132 -18.65 -9.13 20.82
N GLY A 133 -18.50 -10.45 20.72
CA GLY A 133 -19.59 -11.41 20.96
C GLY A 133 -19.98 -11.51 22.43
N GLU A 134 -19.03 -11.31 23.35
CA GLU A 134 -19.27 -11.30 24.79
C GLU A 134 -19.79 -9.94 25.28
N SER A 135 -19.23 -8.85 24.75
CA SER A 135 -19.49 -7.49 25.24
C SER A 135 -20.70 -6.82 24.59
N ASP A 136 -21.09 -7.24 23.39
CA ASP A 136 -22.10 -6.59 22.53
C ASP A 136 -21.83 -5.10 22.27
N ASN A 137 -20.55 -4.70 22.26
CA ASN A 137 -20.13 -3.32 22.05
C ASN A 137 -19.44 -3.13 20.70
N GLU A 138 -19.90 -2.15 19.91
CA GLU A 138 -19.33 -1.81 18.59
C GLU A 138 -17.81 -1.50 18.63
N PRO A 139 -17.25 -0.82 19.65
CA PRO A 139 -15.81 -0.54 19.72
C PRO A 139 -14.91 -1.78 19.82
N ASP A 140 -15.45 -2.92 20.25
CA ASP A 140 -14.69 -4.17 20.40
C ASP A 140 -14.59 -4.96 19.08
N THR A 141 -15.13 -4.43 17.98
CA THR A 141 -15.05 -5.01 16.64
C THR A 141 -14.65 -4.00 15.57
N VAL A 142 -14.43 -4.49 14.35
CA VAL A 142 -14.25 -3.64 13.17
C VAL A 142 -15.60 -3.45 12.50
N SER A 143 -15.99 -2.19 12.26
CA SER A 143 -17.21 -1.89 11.52
C SER A 143 -17.10 -2.36 10.06
N TYR A 144 -17.93 -3.33 9.67
CA TYR A 144 -18.07 -3.74 8.27
C TYR A 144 -18.50 -2.57 7.36
N THR A 145 -19.16 -1.55 7.92
CA THR A 145 -19.50 -0.31 7.19
C THR A 145 -18.26 0.46 6.78
N ASP A 146 -17.21 0.46 7.61
CA ASP A 146 -15.96 1.11 7.25
C ASP A 146 -15.15 0.31 6.24
N ILE A 147 -15.20 -1.03 6.30
CA ILE A 147 -14.63 -1.89 5.24
C ILE A 147 -15.36 -1.62 3.92
N TYR A 148 -16.70 -1.54 3.93
CA TYR A 148 -17.50 -1.19 2.76
C TYR A 148 -17.07 0.16 2.14
N ARG A 149 -16.84 1.19 2.97
CA ARG A 149 -16.38 2.50 2.50
C ARG A 149 -15.02 2.41 1.81
N ILE A 150 -14.06 1.67 2.37
CA ILE A 150 -12.76 1.44 1.73
C ILE A 150 -12.93 0.78 0.36
N VAL A 151 -13.76 -0.27 0.28
CA VAL A 151 -14.02 -0.95 -0.99
C VAL A 151 -14.62 0.03 -2.00
N LYS A 152 -15.64 0.78 -1.60
CA LYS A 152 -16.30 1.79 -2.44
C LYS A 152 -15.29 2.81 -2.96
N ASP A 153 -14.50 3.40 -2.07
CA ASP A 153 -13.53 4.46 -2.41
C ASP A 153 -12.46 3.95 -3.39
N VAL A 154 -12.05 2.70 -3.28
CA VAL A 154 -11.07 2.11 -4.21
C VAL A 154 -11.71 1.82 -5.58
N VAL A 155 -12.93 1.29 -5.62
CA VAL A 155 -13.59 0.88 -6.88
C VAL A 155 -14.17 2.07 -7.65
N GLU A 156 -14.70 3.08 -6.96
CA GLU A 156 -15.19 4.33 -7.57
C GLU A 156 -14.06 5.37 -7.77
N GLY A 157 -12.87 5.07 -7.26
CA GLY A 157 -11.71 5.94 -7.31
C GLY A 157 -10.97 5.94 -8.66
N PRO A 158 -9.70 6.38 -8.67
CA PRO A 158 -8.91 6.48 -9.90
C PRO A 158 -8.83 5.18 -10.69
N SER A 159 -9.04 5.27 -12.00
CA SER A 159 -8.98 4.14 -12.92
C SER A 159 -7.67 3.35 -12.80
N LEU A 160 -7.81 2.03 -12.88
CA LEU A 160 -6.73 1.05 -12.83
C LEU A 160 -6.88 0.11 -14.02
N ASN A 161 -5.77 -0.45 -14.49
CA ASN A 161 -5.81 -1.35 -15.64
C ASN A 161 -6.28 -2.76 -15.27
N LEU A 162 -5.94 -3.21 -14.06
CA LEU A 162 -5.99 -4.62 -13.65
C LEU A 162 -6.87 -4.78 -12.41
N LEU A 163 -7.60 -5.90 -12.34
CA LEU A 163 -8.41 -6.25 -11.16
C LEU A 163 -7.53 -6.60 -9.96
N GLU A 164 -6.35 -7.16 -10.21
CA GLU A 164 -5.32 -7.47 -9.23
C GLU A 164 -4.91 -6.20 -8.48
N ALA A 165 -4.76 -5.08 -9.20
CA ALA A 165 -4.42 -3.80 -8.59
C ALA A 165 -5.57 -3.24 -7.74
N VAL A 166 -6.82 -3.44 -8.17
CA VAL A 166 -8.02 -3.06 -7.39
C VAL A 166 -8.08 -3.89 -6.10
N ALA A 167 -8.02 -5.21 -6.22
CA ALA A 167 -8.06 -6.13 -5.08
C ALA A 167 -6.92 -5.87 -4.09
N HIS A 168 -5.70 -5.66 -4.58
CA HIS A 168 -4.53 -5.36 -3.76
C HIS A 168 -4.66 -4.01 -3.03
N ARG A 169 -5.24 -2.98 -3.67
CA ARG A 169 -5.48 -1.69 -3.00
C ARG A 169 -6.50 -1.82 -1.88
N ILE A 170 -7.58 -2.56 -2.11
CA ILE A 170 -8.58 -2.86 -1.08
C ILE A 170 -7.93 -3.59 0.09
N SER A 171 -7.20 -4.68 -0.19
CA SER A 171 -6.56 -5.48 0.86
C SER A 171 -5.56 -4.66 1.66
N SER A 172 -4.67 -3.94 0.99
CA SER A 172 -3.64 -3.11 1.63
C SER A 172 -4.25 -1.98 2.47
N ALA A 173 -5.25 -1.27 1.95
CA ALA A 173 -5.90 -0.17 2.68
C ALA A 173 -6.64 -0.68 3.92
N THR A 174 -7.31 -1.84 3.81
CA THR A 174 -8.05 -2.43 4.92
C THR A 174 -7.11 -2.92 6.02
N LEU A 175 -6.06 -3.68 5.67
CA LEU A 175 -5.07 -4.16 6.64
C LEU A 175 -4.29 -3.02 7.30
N LEU A 176 -4.00 -1.93 6.56
CA LEU A 176 -3.32 -0.76 7.12
C LEU A 176 -4.21 0.00 8.10
N LYS A 177 -5.52 0.09 7.83
CA LYS A 177 -6.47 0.82 8.68
C LYS A 177 -6.88 0.04 9.92
N PHE A 178 -6.96 -1.29 9.84
CA PHE A 178 -7.47 -2.16 10.90
C PHE A 178 -6.45 -3.24 11.28
N PRO A 179 -5.54 -2.95 12.23
CA PRO A 179 -4.57 -3.91 12.72
C PRO A 179 -5.18 -5.15 13.38
N GLN A 180 -6.45 -5.10 13.79
CA GLN A 180 -7.18 -6.26 14.33
C GLN A 180 -7.42 -7.35 13.28
N ILE A 181 -7.40 -7.00 11.99
CA ILE A 181 -7.62 -7.94 10.89
C ILE A 181 -6.30 -8.67 10.59
N SER A 182 -6.25 -9.95 10.92
CA SER A 182 -5.08 -10.82 10.70
C SER A 182 -4.87 -11.19 9.23
N ALA A 183 -5.96 -11.38 8.50
CA ALA A 183 -5.95 -11.69 7.08
C ALA A 183 -7.19 -11.13 6.39
N ILE A 184 -7.07 -10.86 5.10
CA ILE A 184 -8.18 -10.42 4.27
C ILE A 184 -8.16 -11.14 2.92
N ARG A 185 -9.34 -11.59 2.49
CA ARG A 185 -9.58 -12.13 1.15
C ARG A 185 -10.45 -11.14 0.42
N VAL A 186 -10.00 -10.76 -0.77
CA VAL A 186 -10.73 -9.82 -1.64
C VAL A 186 -10.95 -10.50 -2.98
N LYS A 187 -12.21 -10.63 -3.34
CA LYS A 187 -12.62 -11.13 -4.65
C LYS A 187 -13.23 -9.98 -5.45
N VAL A 188 -12.74 -9.75 -6.66
CA VAL A 188 -13.25 -8.72 -7.56
C VAL A 188 -13.66 -9.36 -8.88
N GLY A 189 -14.95 -9.25 -9.21
CA GLY A 189 -15.54 -9.76 -10.43
C GLY A 189 -16.04 -8.65 -11.36
N LYS A 190 -15.91 -8.89 -12.66
CA LYS A 190 -16.55 -8.15 -13.74
C LYS A 190 -17.68 -9.02 -14.32
N PRO A 191 -18.95 -8.64 -14.13
CA PRO A 191 -20.08 -9.37 -14.72
C PRO A 191 -20.19 -9.19 -16.24
N HIS A 192 -19.68 -8.07 -16.78
CA HIS A 192 -19.85 -7.69 -18.18
C HIS A 192 -18.50 -7.71 -18.91
N VAL A 193 -17.95 -8.91 -19.10
CA VAL A 193 -16.72 -9.08 -19.87
C VAL A 193 -17.06 -9.46 -21.31
N ASP A 194 -16.30 -8.90 -22.25
CA ASP A 194 -16.35 -9.22 -23.66
C ASP A 194 -15.75 -10.61 -23.93
N VAL A 195 -16.55 -11.65 -23.65
CA VAL A 195 -16.23 -13.06 -23.91
C VAL A 195 -17.36 -13.74 -24.68
N GLN A 196 -17.02 -14.73 -25.50
CA GLN A 196 -18.01 -15.53 -26.22
C GLN A 196 -18.60 -16.59 -25.27
N GLY A 197 -19.69 -16.25 -24.57
CA GLY A 197 -20.42 -17.18 -23.70
C GLY A 197 -21.23 -16.48 -22.61
N ILE A 198 -22.06 -17.26 -21.90
CA ILE A 198 -22.79 -16.78 -20.72
C ILE A 198 -21.95 -17.11 -19.48
N VAL A 199 -21.63 -16.08 -18.71
CA VAL A 199 -20.90 -16.19 -17.44
C VAL A 199 -21.55 -15.29 -16.40
N ASP A 200 -21.48 -15.67 -15.12
CA ASP A 200 -21.93 -14.78 -14.04
C ASP A 200 -20.98 -13.59 -13.88
N TYR A 201 -19.67 -13.88 -13.85
CA TYR A 201 -18.59 -12.90 -13.89
C TYR A 201 -17.25 -13.60 -14.14
N LEU A 202 -16.26 -12.81 -14.56
CA LEU A 202 -14.84 -13.19 -14.52
C LEU A 202 -14.11 -12.27 -13.55
N GLY A 203 -13.11 -12.78 -12.83
CA GLY A 203 -12.52 -12.01 -11.75
C GLY A 203 -11.25 -12.59 -11.17
N VAL A 204 -10.76 -11.92 -10.13
CA VAL A 204 -9.60 -12.33 -9.35
C VAL A 204 -9.98 -12.48 -7.90
N GLU A 205 -9.29 -13.36 -7.19
CA GLU A 205 -9.37 -13.50 -5.75
C GLU A 205 -7.95 -13.49 -5.20
N ILE A 206 -7.70 -12.66 -4.19
CA ILE A 206 -6.42 -12.64 -3.48
C ILE A 206 -6.66 -12.83 -1.99
N LEU A 207 -5.73 -13.52 -1.35
CA LEU A 207 -5.61 -13.61 0.10
C LEU A 207 -4.35 -12.85 0.52
N SER A 208 -4.49 -11.93 1.47
CA SER A 208 -3.39 -11.12 2.03
C SER A 208 -3.40 -11.26 3.54
N CYS A 209 -2.23 -11.48 4.14
CA CYS A 209 -2.06 -11.62 5.58
C CYS A 209 -1.09 -10.56 6.12
N LEU A 210 -1.33 -10.08 7.34
CA LEU A 210 -0.31 -9.35 8.10
C LEU A 210 0.65 -10.39 8.69
N TYR A 211 1.87 -10.46 8.15
CA TYR A 211 2.95 -11.17 8.84
C TYR A 211 3.50 -10.26 9.94
N VAL A 212 3.03 -10.47 11.17
CA VAL A 212 3.72 -9.97 12.35
C VAL A 212 4.89 -10.93 12.60
N ASN A 213 6.10 -10.48 12.29
CA ASN A 213 7.29 -11.23 12.71
C ASN A 213 7.36 -11.18 14.25
N ASN A 214 6.94 -12.24 14.91
CA ASN A 214 7.32 -12.49 16.30
C ASN A 214 8.78 -12.96 16.28
N PHE A 215 9.72 -12.02 16.22
CA PHE A 215 11.08 -12.28 16.70
C PHE A 215 11.06 -11.94 18.20
N ASP A 216 10.99 -12.98 19.02
CA ASP A 216 11.43 -12.94 20.42
C ASP A 216 12.95 -12.70 20.50
#